data_AF-D7MTQ5-F1
#
_entry.id   AF-D7MTQ5-F1
#
_cell.length_a   1.000
_cell.length_b   1.000
_cell.length_c   1.000
_cell.angle_alpha   90.00
_cell.angle_beta   90.00
_cell.angle_gamma   90.00
#
_symmetry.space_group_name_H-M   'P 1'
#
loop_
_entity.id
_entity.type
_entity.pdbx_description
1 polymer ?
#
loop_
_entity_poly.entity_id
_entity_poly.type
_entity_poly.pdbx_seq_one_letter_code
_entity_poly.pdbx_strand_id
1 'polypeptide(L)'
;MEQLDIHTALDIVSRVGADSFISLRGMLLTSKFYYSLATHSTVLNHVSLQPFLADAGLINEDSVYRPFFRQCLDSHNATAAYLESIRLAVKLGRAEDALQLLSTIGNYPPHAWFSRALLQVCLGFYSESLDTIDSF
;
A
#
# COMPACT_ATOMS: atom_id res chain seq x y z
N MET A 1 -28.13 10.76 22.45
CA MET A 1 -26.74 10.62 22.00
C MET A 1 -26.81 10.58 20.49
N GLU A 2 -26.48 11.67 19.80
CA GLU A 2 -26.50 11.71 18.34
C GLU A 2 -25.56 10.62 17.81
N GLN A 3 -26.09 9.78 16.92
CA GLN A 3 -25.33 8.71 16.31
C GLN A 3 -24.30 9.38 15.39
N LEU A 4 -23.01 9.28 15.74
CA LEU A 4 -21.94 9.81 14.90
C LEU A 4 -22.08 9.21 13.50
N ASP A 5 -22.23 10.08 12.50
CA ASP A 5 -22.31 9.67 11.11
C ASP A 5 -21.06 8.85 10.73
N ILE A 6 -21.29 7.71 10.07
CA ILE A 6 -20.23 6.76 9.72
C ILE A 6 -19.20 7.39 8.77
N HIS A 7 -19.63 8.31 7.89
CA HIS A 7 -18.69 9.00 7.01
C HIS A 7 -17.79 9.95 7.78
N THR A 8 -18.34 10.67 8.76
CA THR A 8 -17.56 11.50 9.69
C THR A 8 -16.56 10.65 10.49
N ALA A 9 -16.99 9.48 10.99
CA ALA A 9 -16.10 8.57 11.70
C ALA A 9 -14.94 8.08 10.82
N LEU A 10 -15.23 7.67 9.57
CA LEU A 10 -14.21 7.22 8.62
C LEU A 10 -13.25 8.34 8.23
N ASP A 11 -13.71 9.59 8.08
CA ASP A 11 -12.84 10.74 7.80
C ASP A 11 -11.88 10.98 8.97
N ILE A 12 -12.39 10.97 10.22
CA ILE A 12 -11.55 11.11 11.41
C ILE A 12 -10.46 10.03 11.43
N VAL A 13 -10.83 8.76 11.23
CA VAL A 13 -9.88 7.65 11.28
C VAL A 13 -8.86 7.72 10.14
N SER A 14 -9.30 8.12 8.94
CA SER A 14 -8.40 8.33 7.80
C SER A 14 -7.33 9.38 8.12
N ARG A 15 -7.72 10.49 8.77
CA ARG A 15 -6.78 11.53 9.22
C ARG A 15 -5.83 11.05 10.30
N VAL A 16 -6.30 10.23 11.25
CA VAL A 16 -5.42 9.64 12.28
C VAL A 16 -4.36 8.73 11.64
N GLY A 17 -4.75 7.96 10.62
CA GLY A 17 -3.84 7.07 9.89
C GLY A 17 -2.99 7.76 8.81
N ALA A 18 -3.18 9.05 8.56
CA ALA A 18 -2.56 9.75 7.44
C ALA A 18 -1.03 9.84 7.56
N ASP A 19 -0.51 10.01 8.79
CA ASP A 19 0.93 10.09 9.02
C ASP A 19 1.58 8.70 9.17
N SER A 20 0.88 7.77 9.83
CA SER A 20 1.38 6.42 10.06
C SER A 20 0.26 5.47 10.52
N PHE A 21 0.27 4.23 10.03
CA PHE A 21 -0.61 3.17 10.53
C PHE A 21 -0.42 2.89 12.03
N ILE A 22 0.74 3.22 12.61
CA ILE A 22 1.00 3.04 14.05
C ILE A 22 -0.01 3.85 14.88
N SER A 23 -0.44 5.01 14.38
CA SER A 23 -1.47 5.84 15.01
C SER A 23 -2.81 5.12 15.16
N LEU A 24 -3.10 4.14 14.29
CA LEU A 24 -4.31 3.31 14.35
C LEU A 24 -4.19 2.13 15.34
N ARG A 25 -3.02 1.90 15.95
CA ARG A 25 -2.78 0.73 16.82
C ARG A 25 -3.79 0.59 17.94
N GLY A 26 -4.17 1.69 18.59
CA GLY A 26 -5.20 1.66 19.64
C GLY A 26 -6.55 1.20 19.11
N MET A 27 -6.93 1.63 17.90
CA MET A 27 -8.19 1.24 17.27
C MET A 27 -8.20 -0.24 16.87
N LEU A 28 -7.05 -0.75 16.41
CA LEU A 28 -6.87 -2.14 16.02
C LEU A 28 -6.93 -3.12 17.22
N LEU A 29 -6.70 -2.65 18.45
CA LEU A 29 -6.59 -3.49 19.65
C LEU A 29 -7.75 -3.35 20.64
N THR A 30 -8.68 -2.41 20.45
CA THR A 30 -9.67 -2.05 21.47
C THR A 30 -11.02 -2.75 21.30
N SER A 31 -11.78 -2.42 20.25
CA SER A 31 -13.16 -2.92 20.07
C SER A 31 -13.44 -3.32 18.63
N LYS A 32 -14.42 -4.21 18.42
CA LYS A 32 -14.86 -4.62 17.07
C LYS A 32 -15.27 -3.44 16.20
N PHE A 33 -15.90 -2.43 16.80
CA PHE A 33 -16.32 -1.21 16.10
C PHE A 33 -15.12 -0.40 15.61
N TYR A 34 -14.16 -0.07 16.49
CA TYR A 34 -12.97 0.68 16.10
C TYR A 34 -12.07 -0.09 15.14
N TYR A 35 -11.96 -1.40 15.34
CA TYR A 35 -11.29 -2.29 14.40
C TYR A 35 -11.94 -2.20 13.00
N SER A 36 -13.27 -2.27 12.92
CA SER A 36 -13.99 -2.18 11.63
C SER A 36 -13.81 -0.83 10.94
N LEU A 37 -13.69 0.26 11.68
CA LEU A 37 -13.36 1.57 11.11
C LEU A 37 -11.91 1.62 10.60
N ALA A 38 -10.94 1.17 11.40
CA ALA A 38 -9.53 1.19 11.05
C ALA A 38 -9.17 0.24 9.90
N THR A 39 -9.97 -0.81 9.69
CA THR A 39 -9.82 -1.79 8.60
C THR A 39 -10.81 -1.56 7.46
N HIS A 40 -11.50 -0.43 7.45
CA HIS A 40 -12.37 -0.06 6.34
C HIS A 40 -11.52 0.28 5.10
N SER A 41 -11.97 -0.11 3.91
CA SER A 41 -11.23 0.08 2.66
C SER A 41 -10.84 1.55 2.40
N THR A 42 -11.73 2.50 2.71
CA THR A 42 -11.43 3.94 2.62
C THR A 42 -10.22 4.36 3.45
N VAL A 43 -10.10 3.84 4.68
CA VAL A 43 -8.97 4.14 5.58
C VAL A 43 -7.72 3.41 5.09
N LEU A 44 -7.84 2.12 4.80
CA LEU A 44 -6.71 1.28 4.37
C LEU A 44 -6.12 1.72 3.03
N ASN A 45 -6.92 2.26 2.13
CA ASN A 45 -6.46 2.81 0.85
C ASN A 45 -5.53 4.03 1.05
N HIS A 46 -5.74 4.82 2.10
CA HIS A 46 -5.07 6.10 2.33
C HIS A 46 -4.09 6.10 3.52
N VAL A 47 -4.11 5.06 4.36
CA VAL A 47 -3.21 4.97 5.53
C VAL A 47 -1.74 5.02 5.09
N SER A 48 -0.94 5.79 5.83
CA SER A 48 0.49 5.85 5.57
C SER A 48 1.18 4.56 6.03
N LEU A 49 1.91 3.96 5.08
CA LEU A 49 2.75 2.80 5.29
C LEU A 49 4.23 3.17 5.42
N GLN A 50 4.54 4.41 5.82
CA GLN A 50 5.91 4.89 5.98
C GLN A 50 6.83 3.95 6.80
N PRO A 51 6.37 3.32 7.90
CA PRO A 51 7.24 2.39 8.62
C PRO A 51 7.59 1.12 7.81
N PHE A 52 6.73 0.68 6.88
CA PHE A 52 7.03 -0.43 5.97
C PHE A 52 8.04 -0.04 4.87
N LEU A 53 8.08 1.23 4.48
CA LEU A 53 9.14 1.76 3.60
C LEU A 53 10.49 1.80 4.33
N ALA A 54 10.48 2.10 5.63
CA ALA A 54 11.70 2.11 6.45
C ALA A 54 12.23 0.71 6.75
N ASP A 55 11.35 -0.29 6.91
CA ASP A 55 11.70 -1.68 7.13
C ASP A 55 10.86 -2.63 6.26
N ALA A 56 11.45 -3.04 5.13
CA ALA A 56 10.85 -4.02 4.22
C ALA A 56 10.77 -5.44 4.82
N GLY A 57 11.35 -5.70 5.99
CA GLY A 57 11.12 -6.94 6.73
C GLY A 57 9.67 -7.12 7.14
N LEU A 58 8.96 -6.01 7.38
CA LEU A 58 7.59 -6.00 7.91
C LEU A 58 6.54 -6.54 6.93
N ILE A 59 6.85 -6.63 5.63
CA ILE A 59 5.94 -7.15 4.60
C ILE A 59 6.13 -8.65 4.31
N ASN A 60 7.11 -9.32 4.94
CA ASN A 60 7.35 -10.73 4.70
C ASN A 60 6.22 -11.60 5.26
N GLU A 61 6.10 -12.83 4.76
CA GLU A 61 5.00 -13.74 5.14
C GLU A 61 5.03 -14.15 6.63
N ASP A 62 6.21 -14.12 7.25
CA ASP A 62 6.45 -14.42 8.67
C ASP A 62 6.26 -13.20 9.61
N SER A 63 6.06 -12.00 9.05
CA SER A 63 5.85 -10.79 9.83
C SER A 63 4.47 -10.76 10.48
N VAL A 64 4.43 -10.37 11.76
CA VAL A 64 3.18 -10.11 12.49
C VAL A 64 2.33 -8.99 11.86
N TYR A 65 2.95 -8.11 11.06
CA TYR A 65 2.28 -7.02 10.36
C TYR A 65 1.75 -7.41 8.97
N ARG A 66 2.10 -8.61 8.47
CA ARG A 66 1.66 -9.10 7.16
C ARG A 66 0.13 -9.08 6.98
N PRO A 67 -0.70 -9.49 7.96
CA PRO A 67 -2.14 -9.46 7.78
C PRO A 67 -2.69 -8.06 7.52
N PHE A 68 -2.22 -7.06 8.29
CA PHE A 68 -2.61 -5.67 8.10
C PHE A 68 -2.12 -5.12 6.75
N PHE A 69 -0.88 -5.44 6.37
CA PHE A 69 -0.34 -5.06 5.07
C PHE A 69 -1.16 -5.63 3.91
N ARG A 70 -1.57 -6.91 3.99
CA ARG A 70 -2.45 -7.53 2.98
C ARG A 70 -3.78 -6.82 2.88
N GLN A 71 -4.40 -6.44 4.00
CA GLN A 71 -5.64 -5.66 3.96
C GLN A 71 -5.46 -4.30 3.24
N CYS A 72 -4.30 -3.65 3.42
CA CYS A 72 -3.97 -2.42 2.68
C CYS A 72 -3.82 -2.69 1.17
N LEU A 73 -3.14 -3.78 0.81
CA LEU A 73 -2.97 -4.21 -0.58
C LEU A 73 -4.32 -4.52 -1.25
N ASP A 74 -5.17 -5.29 -0.58
CA ASP A 74 -6.52 -5.65 -1.04
C ASP A 74 -7.42 -4.40 -1.16
N SER A 75 -7.13 -3.36 -0.38
CA SER A 75 -7.80 -2.05 -0.44
C SER A 75 -7.16 -1.09 -1.46
N HIS A 76 -6.30 -1.58 -2.36
CA HIS A 76 -5.63 -0.79 -3.40
C HIS A 76 -4.75 0.36 -2.89
N ASN A 77 -4.12 0.21 -1.71
CA ASN A 77 -3.13 1.18 -1.23
C ASN A 77 -1.91 1.19 -2.15
N ALA A 78 -1.59 2.36 -2.72
CA ALA A 78 -0.50 2.51 -3.69
C ALA A 78 0.87 2.10 -3.12
N THR A 79 1.16 2.46 -1.87
CA THR A 79 2.42 2.10 -1.20
C THR A 79 2.50 0.60 -0.94
N ALA A 80 1.38 -0.04 -0.61
CA ALA A 80 1.32 -1.49 -0.42
C ALA A 80 1.58 -2.23 -1.75
N ALA A 81 0.92 -1.80 -2.83
CA ALA A 81 1.14 -2.36 -4.17
C ALA A 81 2.59 -2.20 -4.62
N TYR A 82 3.19 -1.02 -4.41
CA TYR A 82 4.61 -0.80 -4.66
C TYR A 82 5.49 -1.77 -3.88
N LEU A 83 5.36 -1.83 -2.55
CA LEU A 83 6.19 -2.68 -1.70
C LEU A 83 6.05 -4.18 -2.03
N GLU A 84 4.82 -4.64 -2.30
CA GLU A 84 4.58 -6.03 -2.69
C GLU A 84 5.17 -6.33 -4.07
N SER A 85 5.14 -5.38 -5.01
CA SER A 85 5.77 -5.56 -6.32
C SER A 85 7.28 -5.78 -6.21
N ILE A 86 7.95 -5.01 -5.35
CA ILE A 86 9.39 -5.20 -5.08
C ILE A 86 9.65 -6.57 -4.47
N ARG A 87 8.80 -7.02 -3.53
CA ARG A 87 8.92 -8.34 -2.92
C ARG A 87 8.76 -9.46 -3.96
N LEU A 88 7.77 -9.35 -4.85
CA LEU A 88 7.52 -10.30 -5.93
C LEU A 88 8.72 -10.40 -6.88
N ALA A 89 9.24 -9.27 -7.35
CA ALA A 89 10.37 -9.23 -8.27
C ALA A 89 11.66 -9.77 -7.61
N VAL A 90 12.03 -9.25 -6.44
CA VAL A 90 13.37 -9.48 -5.87
C VAL A 90 13.44 -10.76 -5.05
N LYS A 91 12.41 -11.10 -4.27
CA LYS A 91 12.45 -12.31 -3.42
C LYS A 91 11.91 -13.55 -4.11
N LEU A 92 10.93 -13.39 -5.01
CA LEU A 92 10.24 -14.53 -5.63
C LEU A 92 10.58 -14.70 -7.11
N GLY A 93 11.33 -13.78 -7.72
CA GLY A 93 11.67 -13.82 -9.14
C GLY A 93 10.47 -13.62 -10.07
N ARG A 94 9.34 -13.14 -9.55
CA ARG A 94 8.08 -12.96 -10.27
C ARG A 94 7.98 -11.56 -10.85
N ALA A 95 8.90 -11.22 -11.74
CA ALA A 95 9.04 -9.87 -12.29
C ALA A 95 7.83 -9.41 -13.12
N GLU A 96 7.20 -10.32 -13.87
CA GLU A 96 6.00 -10.02 -14.67
C GLU A 96 4.80 -9.67 -13.77
N ASP A 97 4.57 -10.46 -12.72
CA ASP A 97 3.52 -10.18 -11.73
C ASP A 97 3.76 -8.86 -10.98
N ALA A 98 5.03 -8.57 -10.67
CA ALA A 98 5.41 -7.31 -10.06
C ALA A 98 5.09 -6.12 -10.98
N LEU A 99 5.41 -6.23 -12.28
CA LEU A 99 5.10 -5.19 -13.26
C LEU A 99 3.58 -5.03 -13.45
N GLN A 100 2.83 -6.12 -13.48
CA GLN A 100 1.37 -6.07 -13.53
C GLN A 100 0.81 -5.33 -12.32
N LEU A 101 1.29 -5.64 -11.11
CA LEU A 101 0.85 -4.97 -9.89
C LEU A 101 1.17 -3.47 -9.90
N LEU A 102 2.38 -3.07 -10.31
CA LEU A 102 2.73 -1.66 -10.47
C LEU A 102 1.83 -0.94 -11.48
N SER A 103 1.39 -1.64 -12.51
CA SER A 103 0.49 -1.06 -13.53
C SER A 103 -0.93 -0.80 -12.99
N THR A 104 -1.29 -1.32 -11.81
CA THR A 104 -2.61 -1.06 -11.18
C THR A 104 -2.64 0.21 -10.33
N ILE A 105 -1.48 0.80 -10.02
CA ILE A 105 -1.39 1.98 -9.16
C ILE A 105 -1.83 3.21 -9.96
N GLY A 106 -2.97 3.82 -9.61
CA GLY A 106 -3.47 4.99 -10.35
C GLY A 106 -2.72 6.29 -10.04
N ASN A 107 -2.36 6.51 -8.77
CA ASN A 107 -1.64 7.70 -8.32
C ASN A 107 -0.33 7.26 -7.66
N TYR A 108 0.75 7.36 -8.43
CA TYR A 108 2.03 6.75 -8.08
C TYR A 108 2.84 7.61 -7.14
N PRO A 109 3.42 7.05 -6.07
CA PRO A 109 4.59 7.68 -5.48
C PRO A 109 5.76 7.64 -6.50
N PRO A 110 6.64 8.68 -6.57
CA PRO A 110 7.74 8.77 -7.53
C PRO A 110 8.60 7.50 -7.67
N HIS A 111 8.85 6.80 -6.55
CA HIS A 111 9.65 5.57 -6.54
C HIS A 111 8.96 4.38 -7.24
N ALA A 112 7.63 4.35 -7.30
CA ALA A 112 6.89 3.33 -8.01
C ALA A 112 7.01 3.50 -9.54
N TRP A 113 7.03 4.73 -10.05
CA TRP A 113 7.32 5.03 -11.46
C TRP A 113 8.69 4.53 -11.88
N PHE A 114 9.71 4.89 -11.09
CA PHE A 114 11.08 4.45 -11.35
C PHE A 114 11.19 2.92 -11.37
N SER A 115 10.55 2.25 -10.41
CA SER A 115 10.58 0.78 -10.31
C SER A 115 9.82 0.10 -11.46
N ARG A 116 8.72 0.70 -11.94
CA ARG A 116 7.99 0.24 -13.12
C ARG A 116 8.86 0.33 -14.36
N ALA A 117 9.46 1.49 -14.61
CA ALA A 117 10.37 1.72 -15.73
C ALA A 117 11.55 0.74 -15.72
N LEU A 118 12.17 0.55 -14.55
CA LEU A 118 13.27 -0.39 -14.37
C LEU A 118 12.85 -1.83 -14.67
N LEU A 119 11.69 -2.28 -14.16
CA LEU A 119 11.17 -3.62 -14.45
C LEU A 119 10.83 -3.81 -15.94
N GLN A 120 10.29 -2.79 -16.59
CA GLN A 120 10.06 -2.81 -18.05
C GLN A 120 11.36 -3.01 -18.82
N VAL A 121 12.44 -2.30 -18.47
CA VAL A 121 13.78 -2.52 -19.07
C VAL A 121 14.24 -3.96 -18.85
N CYS A 122 14.17 -4.45 -17.61
CA CYS A 122 14.60 -5.80 -17.26
C CYS A 122 13.83 -6.91 -18.01
N LEU A 123 12.56 -6.64 -18.36
CA LEU A 123 11.70 -7.57 -19.09
C LEU A 123 11.75 -7.35 -20.62
N GLY A 124 12.49 -6.35 -21.10
CA GLY A 124 12.64 -6.07 -22.53
C GLY A 124 11.57 -5.14 -23.14
N PHE A 125 10.70 -4.54 -22.32
CA PHE A 125 9.68 -3.56 -22.72
C PHE A 125 10.28 -2.15 -22.82
N TYR A 126 11.23 -1.95 -23.74
CA TYR A 126 12.00 -0.71 -23.81
C TYR A 126 11.16 0.51 -24.21
N SER A 127 10.25 0.37 -25.18
CA SER A 127 9.34 1.44 -25.61
C SER A 127 8.49 1.94 -24.45
N GLU A 128 7.85 1.01 -23.74
CA GLU A 128 6.96 1.29 -22.63
C GLU A 128 7.73 1.88 -21.44
N SER A 129 9.00 1.47 -21.28
CA SER A 129 9.89 2.06 -20.29
C SER A 129 10.19 3.53 -20.59
N LEU A 130 10.50 3.86 -21.85
CA LEU A 130 10.72 5.25 -22.26
C LEU A 130 9.47 6.11 -22.04
N ASP A 131 8.29 5.63 -22.46
CA ASP A 131 7.02 6.33 -22.21
C ASP A 131 6.77 6.57 -20.71
N THR A 132 7.13 5.58 -19.88
CA THR A 132 7.00 5.64 -18.42
C THR A 132 7.97 6.66 -17.81
N ILE A 133 9.19 6.76 -18.34
CA ILE A 133 10.21 7.73 -17.90
C ILE A 133 9.86 9.14 -18.37
N ASP A 134 9.37 9.31 -19.60
CA ASP A 134 9.02 10.63 -20.14
C ASP A 134 7.77 11.24 -19.47
N SER A 135 6.97 10.39 -18.81
CA SER A 135 5.81 10.81 -18.02
C SER A 135 6.15 11.23 -16.58
N PHE A 136 7.41 11.11 -16.17
CA PHE A 136 7.93 11.48 -14.84
C PHE A 136 8.38 12.94 -14.78
#